data_AF-A0A4P7E0D0-F1
#
_entry.id   AF-A0A4P7E0D0-F1
#
_cell.length_a   1.000
_cell.length_b   1.000
_cell.length_c   1.000
_cell.angle_alpha   90.00
_cell.angle_beta   90.00
_cell.angle_gamma   90.00
#
_symmetry.space_group_name_H-M   'P 1'
#
loop_
_entity.id
_entity.type
_entity.pdbx_description
1 polymer ?
#
loop_
_entity_poly.entity_id
_entity_poly.type
_entity_poly.pdbx_seq_one_letter_code
_entity_poly.pdbx_strand_id
1 'polypeptide(L)'
;MIKMICKMKKWLMLVAVTMGVSPLIAQTIDTIPDSTALQTIQTQAVVQGEPLMDTIPTTDGFFQVNNLEDAVPFAFPEVNVKNIRFYKRVWRDIDLKDDRNFIYAVPGNSLMEVIMKSIEQGKLTPYSPEDDSFKGKLSAREGMARFADSVLVPIFDDEGNQIDSRMTLNEFNPERVTKFRIKEDIFFDKQRGRLETRIIGVAPLMDITTSAELATSVGSTPAFWLYFPQLRYALVKVDVSDPDKGLYDMTMDDLFVQRKFASKIIRESSPGMLQQAELASADSTMMDGSQAIEDKLEAYKKKLWKNPKGVKAENLEGHEQDLKLEEEEKRLKEQLQQEEQQQRLRREQREQQLQQQQQQLQEQQQQLQEGTY
;
A
#
# COMPACT_ATOMS: atom_id res chain seq x y z
N MET A 1 27.81 -23.35 72.12
CA MET A 1 26.46 -23.67 72.65
C MET A 1 25.57 -24.00 71.46
N ILE A 2 24.97 -25.19 71.39
CA ILE A 2 23.70 -25.59 72.06
C ILE A 2 22.56 -24.71 71.51
N LYS A 3 21.65 -25.11 70.60
CA LYS A 3 20.93 -26.39 70.30
C LYS A 3 19.68 -26.62 71.16
N MET A 4 18.49 -26.33 70.60
CA MET A 4 17.18 -27.05 70.70
C MET A 4 16.13 -26.24 69.89
N ILE A 5 15.18 -26.78 69.08
CA ILE A 5 14.26 -27.94 69.18
C ILE A 5 13.08 -27.62 70.14
N CYS A 6 11.79 -27.88 69.86
CA CYS A 6 11.10 -28.74 68.86
C CYS A 6 10.13 -27.89 67.97
N LYS A 7 9.07 -28.34 67.27
CA LYS A 7 8.35 -29.64 67.12
C LYS A 7 7.84 -29.84 65.68
N MET A 8 7.17 -30.97 65.37
CA MET A 8 7.08 -31.49 63.99
C MET A 8 5.86 -32.40 63.70
N LYS A 9 5.13 -32.14 62.59
CA LYS A 9 4.31 -33.07 61.76
C LYS A 9 4.36 -32.53 60.29
N LYS A 10 4.73 -33.23 59.20
CA LYS A 10 4.53 -34.61 58.67
C LYS A 10 3.06 -34.88 58.25
N TRP A 11 2.72 -35.50 57.10
CA TRP A 11 3.45 -36.26 56.04
C TRP A 11 2.50 -36.44 54.79
N LEU A 12 2.80 -36.98 53.59
CA LEU A 12 3.96 -37.62 52.92
C LEU A 12 3.84 -37.51 51.35
N MET A 13 4.91 -37.89 50.64
CA MET A 13 5.15 -38.28 49.22
C MET A 13 4.35 -39.54 48.74
N LEU A 14 4.51 -40.20 47.55
CA LEU A 14 5.57 -40.34 46.51
C LEU A 14 4.92 -40.89 45.18
N VAL A 15 5.09 -40.33 43.97
CA VAL A 15 6.13 -40.52 42.91
C VAL A 15 6.56 -41.96 42.56
N ALA A 16 6.38 -42.39 41.28
CA ALA A 16 7.30 -43.26 40.51
C ALA A 16 6.82 -43.52 39.04
N VAL A 17 7.72 -43.99 38.16
CA VAL A 17 7.53 -44.30 36.72
C VAL A 17 8.19 -45.65 36.39
N THR A 18 7.61 -46.49 35.51
CA THR A 18 8.37 -47.32 34.52
C THR A 18 7.51 -48.08 33.48
N MET A 19 8.18 -48.35 32.35
CA MET A 19 7.98 -49.31 31.24
C MET A 19 7.04 -50.53 31.43
N GLY A 20 6.49 -51.02 30.31
CA GLY A 20 5.72 -52.28 30.22
C GLY A 20 6.25 -53.28 29.17
N VAL A 21 5.63 -54.46 29.10
CA VAL A 21 5.90 -55.53 28.11
C VAL A 21 4.59 -56.30 27.84
N SER A 22 4.39 -56.79 26.60
CA SER A 22 3.23 -57.64 26.22
C SER A 22 3.49 -59.14 26.44
N PRO A 23 2.43 -59.96 26.56
CA PRO A 23 2.45 -61.36 26.12
C PRO A 23 1.51 -61.60 24.91
N LEU A 24 1.56 -62.82 24.35
CA LEU A 24 0.92 -63.25 23.10
C LEU A 24 -0.03 -64.46 23.31
N ILE A 25 -1.04 -64.56 22.42
CA ILE A 25 -1.70 -65.79 21.89
C ILE A 25 -2.34 -66.81 22.88
N ALA A 26 -3.66 -66.97 22.76
CA ALA A 26 -4.46 -68.22 22.70
C ALA A 26 -5.92 -67.81 22.32
N GLN A 27 -6.69 -68.45 21.42
CA GLN A 27 -7.18 -69.85 21.35
C GLN A 27 -8.05 -70.23 22.58
N THR A 28 -9.28 -70.78 22.48
CA THR A 28 -10.15 -71.15 21.33
C THR A 28 -11.58 -71.51 21.81
N ILE A 29 -12.56 -71.55 20.88
CA ILE A 29 -13.73 -72.49 20.83
C ILE A 29 -14.96 -72.26 21.75
N ASP A 30 -16.14 -72.35 21.11
CA ASP A 30 -17.55 -72.64 21.54
C ASP A 30 -18.18 -71.90 22.74
N THR A 31 -19.49 -71.56 22.76
CA THR A 31 -20.65 -72.30 22.18
C THR A 31 -21.76 -71.38 21.63
N ILE A 32 -22.62 -71.90 20.75
CA ILE A 32 -23.72 -71.23 20.01
C ILE A 32 -24.91 -72.25 19.92
N PRO A 33 -26.21 -71.87 19.81
CA PRO A 33 -26.94 -70.64 20.18
C PRO A 33 -28.06 -70.94 21.22
N ASP A 34 -29.02 -70.03 21.40
CA ASP A 34 -30.44 -70.42 21.53
C ASP A 34 -31.27 -69.67 20.48
N SER A 35 -32.42 -70.21 20.07
CA SER A 35 -33.03 -69.96 18.76
C SER A 35 -34.49 -69.53 18.81
N THR A 36 -34.78 -68.30 18.35
CA THR A 36 -36.10 -67.94 17.79
C THR A 36 -35.91 -67.13 16.53
N ALA A 37 -36.46 -67.63 15.41
CA ALA A 37 -36.31 -67.02 14.09
C ALA A 37 -37.50 -66.15 13.71
N LEU A 38 -37.23 -65.04 13.03
CA LEU A 38 -38.10 -64.52 11.98
C LEU A 38 -37.23 -64.15 10.78
N GLN A 39 -37.35 -64.93 9.70
CA GLN A 39 -36.85 -64.55 8.38
C GLN A 39 -37.90 -63.71 7.67
N THR A 40 -37.56 -62.48 7.29
CA THR A 40 -38.38 -61.68 6.36
C THR A 40 -37.52 -61.17 5.21
N ILE A 41 -37.57 -61.92 4.10
CA ILE A 41 -37.35 -61.51 2.71
C ILE A 41 -35.98 -60.87 2.39
N GLN A 42 -35.24 -61.53 1.50
CA GLN A 42 -34.11 -60.93 0.80
C GLN A 42 -34.60 -59.87 -0.20
N THR A 43 -34.36 -58.60 0.08
CA THR A 43 -34.25 -57.59 -0.99
C THR A 43 -32.79 -57.59 -1.46
N GLN A 44 -32.54 -57.90 -2.73
CA GLN A 44 -31.19 -57.81 -3.29
C GLN A 44 -30.76 -56.34 -3.36
N ALA A 45 -29.98 -55.91 -2.37
CA ALA A 45 -29.31 -54.63 -2.44
C ALA A 45 -28.34 -54.65 -3.63
N VAL A 46 -28.61 -53.79 -4.62
CA VAL A 46 -27.63 -53.49 -5.66
C VAL A 46 -26.38 -52.99 -4.94
N VAL A 47 -25.25 -53.66 -5.14
CA VAL A 47 -23.95 -53.14 -4.71
C VAL A 47 -23.67 -51.92 -5.57
N GLN A 48 -24.10 -50.76 -5.07
CA GLN A 48 -23.55 -49.48 -5.53
C GLN A 48 -22.08 -49.54 -5.15
N GLY A 49 -21.22 -49.75 -6.15
CA GLY A 49 -19.79 -49.71 -5.94
C GLY A 49 -19.43 -48.34 -5.40
N GLU A 50 -18.71 -48.30 -4.28
CA GLU A 50 -18.14 -47.07 -3.74
C GLU A 50 -17.44 -46.31 -4.88
N PRO A 51 -17.63 -44.98 -5.00
CA PRO A 51 -17.01 -44.21 -6.06
C PRO A 51 -15.50 -44.41 -6.00
N LEU A 52 -14.91 -44.75 -7.15
CA LEU A 52 -13.47 -45.00 -7.24
C LEU A 52 -12.73 -43.78 -6.71
N MET A 53 -11.85 -43.98 -5.72
CA MET A 53 -11.02 -42.91 -5.20
C MET A 53 -9.97 -42.53 -6.25
N ASP A 54 -10.23 -41.46 -7.01
CA ASP A 54 -9.26 -40.88 -7.92
C ASP A 54 -8.01 -40.44 -7.14
N THR A 55 -6.88 -41.09 -7.42
CA THR A 55 -5.58 -40.79 -6.79
C THR A 55 -5.00 -39.43 -7.23
N ILE A 56 -5.64 -38.77 -8.19
CA ILE A 56 -5.28 -37.46 -8.73
C ILE A 56 -6.49 -36.55 -8.50
N PRO A 57 -6.34 -35.34 -7.92
CA PRO A 57 -7.46 -34.42 -7.82
C PRO A 57 -7.98 -34.07 -9.22
N THR A 58 -9.25 -34.40 -9.48
CA THR A 58 -9.94 -34.03 -10.71
C THR A 58 -10.24 -32.53 -10.68
N THR A 59 -9.66 -31.79 -11.63
CA THR A 59 -9.94 -30.37 -11.83
C THR A 59 -10.51 -30.15 -13.22
N ASP A 60 -11.57 -29.34 -13.31
CA ASP A 60 -12.17 -28.96 -14.58
C ASP A 60 -11.36 -27.84 -15.27
N GLY A 61 -11.29 -27.90 -16.60
CA GLY A 61 -10.54 -26.97 -17.44
C GLY A 61 -9.01 -27.13 -17.42
N PHE A 62 -8.38 -26.77 -18.55
CA PHE A 62 -6.93 -26.57 -18.63
C PHE A 62 -6.49 -25.24 -17.99
N PHE A 63 -7.41 -24.26 -17.94
CA PHE A 63 -7.21 -22.96 -17.32
C PHE A 63 -8.16 -22.83 -16.11
N GLN A 64 -7.62 -22.37 -14.98
CA GLN A 64 -8.35 -22.18 -13.74
C GLN A 64 -8.27 -20.70 -13.37
N VAL A 65 -9.39 -20.09 -12.99
CA VAL A 65 -9.41 -18.72 -12.47
C VAL A 65 -8.82 -18.74 -11.05
N ASN A 66 -7.87 -17.85 -10.77
CA ASN A 66 -7.22 -17.77 -9.46
C ASN A 66 -8.25 -17.43 -8.36
N ASN A 67 -8.54 -18.36 -7.45
CA ASN A 67 -9.34 -18.04 -6.27
C ASN A 67 -8.47 -17.29 -5.24
N LEU A 68 -8.70 -15.98 -5.11
CA LEU A 68 -7.97 -15.12 -4.17
C LEU A 68 -8.64 -14.99 -2.79
N GLU A 69 -9.76 -15.68 -2.52
CA GLU A 69 -10.49 -15.56 -1.24
C GLU A 69 -9.63 -15.98 -0.04
N ASP A 70 -8.82 -17.04 -0.18
CA ASP A 70 -7.88 -17.52 0.86
C ASP A 70 -6.44 -17.00 0.66
N ALA A 71 -6.22 -16.06 -0.26
CA ALA A 71 -4.87 -15.52 -0.51
C ALA A 71 -4.27 -14.80 0.72
N VAL A 72 -2.97 -15.01 0.92
CA VAL A 72 -2.17 -14.48 2.02
C VAL A 72 -0.94 -13.75 1.45
N PRO A 73 -0.64 -12.51 1.87
CA PRO A 73 0.45 -11.74 1.30
C PRO A 73 1.83 -12.30 1.70
N PHE A 74 2.76 -12.38 0.74
CA PHE A 74 4.11 -12.91 0.96
C PHE A 74 4.85 -12.19 2.10
N ALA A 75 5.31 -12.93 3.11
CA ALA A 75 6.00 -12.39 4.28
C ALA A 75 7.37 -11.77 3.93
N PHE A 76 7.58 -10.50 4.29
CA PHE A 76 8.88 -9.85 4.07
C PHE A 76 10.00 -10.55 4.86
N PRO A 77 11.22 -10.69 4.30
CA PRO A 77 12.31 -11.35 5.00
C PRO A 77 12.72 -10.57 6.25
N GLU A 78 13.05 -11.28 7.32
CA GLU A 78 13.55 -10.68 8.55
C GLU A 78 14.87 -9.92 8.30
N VAL A 79 14.99 -8.73 8.90
CA VAL A 79 16.19 -7.89 8.81
C VAL A 79 16.63 -7.53 10.21
N ASN A 80 17.83 -7.97 10.57
CA ASN A 80 18.44 -7.59 11.84
C ASN A 80 18.96 -6.15 11.75
N VAL A 81 18.42 -5.26 12.59
CA VAL A 81 18.74 -3.82 12.62
C VAL A 81 20.25 -3.54 12.71
N LYS A 82 21.03 -4.42 13.35
CA LYS A 82 22.50 -4.28 13.46
C LYS A 82 23.24 -4.38 12.12
N ASN A 83 22.61 -4.91 11.07
CA ASN A 83 23.17 -5.02 9.72
C ASN A 83 22.79 -3.84 8.81
N ILE A 84 21.91 -2.94 9.25
CA ILE A 84 21.46 -1.80 8.47
C ILE A 84 22.59 -0.74 8.44
N ARG A 85 23.22 -0.56 7.28
CA ARG A 85 24.31 0.42 7.08
C ARG A 85 23.80 1.82 6.76
N PHE A 86 22.61 1.91 6.17
CA PHE A 86 21.94 3.14 5.76
C PHE A 86 20.45 2.97 6.00
N TYR A 87 19.79 4.02 6.47
CA TYR A 87 18.36 4.08 6.69
C TYR A 87 17.87 5.50 6.39
N LYS A 88 16.78 5.61 5.63
CA LYS A 88 16.15 6.86 5.25
C LYS A 88 14.65 6.61 5.05
N ARG A 89 13.82 7.28 5.86
CA ARG A 89 12.37 7.29 5.68
C ARG A 89 11.99 8.38 4.68
N VAL A 90 11.03 8.11 3.81
CA VAL A 90 10.49 9.08 2.83
C VAL A 90 8.97 9.03 2.80
N TRP A 91 8.37 10.13 2.36
CA TRP A 91 6.95 10.22 2.05
C TRP A 91 6.80 10.59 0.57
N ARG A 92 5.93 9.86 -0.11
CA ARG A 92 5.70 9.93 -1.55
C ARG A 92 4.23 10.11 -1.84
N ASP A 93 3.88 10.98 -2.77
CA ASP A 93 2.50 11.11 -3.25
C ASP A 93 2.37 10.39 -4.59
N ILE A 94 1.40 9.48 -4.66
CA ILE A 94 0.82 8.91 -5.88
C ILE A 94 -0.36 9.80 -6.26
N ASP A 95 -0.41 10.24 -7.51
CA ASP A 95 -1.58 10.91 -8.09
C ASP A 95 -2.24 9.96 -9.09
N LEU A 96 -3.55 9.71 -8.94
CA LEU A 96 -4.32 8.82 -9.81
C LEU A 96 -4.58 9.41 -11.20
N LYS A 97 -4.30 10.70 -11.39
CA LYS A 97 -4.41 11.41 -12.69
C LYS A 97 -3.21 11.15 -13.61
N ASP A 98 -2.20 10.42 -13.16
CA ASP A 98 -1.14 9.87 -14.01
C ASP A 98 -1.63 8.54 -14.60
N ASP A 99 -1.60 8.39 -15.93
CA ASP A 99 -2.07 7.18 -16.63
C ASP A 99 -1.45 5.88 -16.08
N ARG A 100 -0.21 5.95 -15.58
CA ARG A 100 0.51 4.82 -14.98
C ARG A 100 -0.08 4.36 -13.63
N ASN A 101 -0.88 5.21 -12.99
CA ASN A 101 -1.59 4.96 -11.74
C ASN A 101 -3.09 4.71 -11.92
N PHE A 102 -3.63 4.84 -13.14
CA PHE A 102 -5.05 4.59 -13.42
C PHE A 102 -5.55 3.22 -12.92
N ILE A 103 -4.66 2.23 -12.88
CA ILE A 103 -4.94 0.89 -12.33
C ILE A 103 -5.45 0.90 -10.87
N TYR A 104 -5.06 1.89 -10.06
CA TYR A 104 -5.54 2.03 -8.67
C TYR A 104 -6.91 2.71 -8.58
N ALA A 105 -7.44 3.22 -9.70
CA ALA A 105 -8.67 4.00 -9.82
C ALA A 105 -9.79 3.26 -10.61
N VAL A 106 -9.59 2.01 -11.01
CA VAL A 106 -10.58 1.22 -11.77
C VAL A 106 -11.83 0.98 -10.91
N PRO A 107 -13.04 1.42 -11.32
CA PRO A 107 -14.26 1.27 -10.52
C PRO A 107 -14.58 -0.19 -10.19
N GLY A 108 -15.08 -0.46 -8.97
CA GLY A 108 -15.42 -1.79 -8.48
C GLY A 108 -14.25 -2.53 -7.81
N ASN A 109 -13.01 -2.21 -8.21
CA ASN A 109 -11.77 -2.74 -7.64
C ASN A 109 -10.80 -1.62 -7.20
N SER A 110 -11.28 -0.36 -7.07
CA SER A 110 -10.40 0.77 -6.80
C SER A 110 -9.76 0.66 -5.41
N LEU A 111 -8.55 1.21 -5.27
CA LEU A 111 -7.79 1.16 -4.04
C LEU A 111 -8.57 1.74 -2.85
N MET A 112 -9.38 2.78 -3.09
CA MET A 112 -10.17 3.42 -2.06
C MET A 112 -11.40 2.59 -1.64
N GLU A 113 -12.09 1.93 -2.59
CA GLU A 113 -13.17 0.99 -2.28
C GLU A 113 -12.67 -0.17 -1.42
N VAL A 114 -11.54 -0.76 -1.81
CA VAL A 114 -10.91 -1.89 -1.09
C VAL A 114 -10.51 -1.48 0.33
N ILE A 115 -9.96 -0.27 0.51
CA ILE A 115 -9.65 0.30 1.82
C ILE A 115 -10.93 0.46 2.67
N MET A 116 -11.97 1.09 2.12
CA MET A 116 -13.19 1.44 2.88
C MET A 116 -13.99 0.19 3.27
N LYS A 117 -14.19 -0.73 2.34
CA LYS A 117 -14.77 -2.07 2.57
C LYS A 117 -14.01 -2.85 3.65
N SER A 118 -12.69 -2.70 3.72
CA SER A 118 -11.85 -3.35 4.75
C SER A 118 -11.92 -2.68 6.12
N ILE A 119 -12.16 -1.36 6.17
CA ILE A 119 -12.39 -0.59 7.41
C ILE A 119 -13.79 -0.91 7.97
N GLU A 120 -14.81 -0.93 7.10
CA GLU A 120 -16.19 -1.31 7.45
C GLU A 120 -16.27 -2.73 8.01
N GLN A 121 -15.60 -3.70 7.36
CA GLN A 121 -15.48 -5.08 7.84
C GLN A 121 -14.60 -5.22 9.11
N GLY A 122 -14.05 -4.12 9.66
CA GLY A 122 -13.19 -4.14 10.85
C GLY A 122 -11.82 -4.80 10.67
N LYS A 123 -11.49 -5.24 9.46
CA LYS A 123 -10.22 -5.92 9.13
C LYS A 123 -9.04 -4.95 9.11
N LEU A 124 -9.30 -3.69 8.77
CA LEU A 124 -8.32 -2.63 8.61
C LEU A 124 -8.54 -1.50 9.62
N THR A 125 -7.49 -1.08 10.31
CA THR A 125 -7.56 -0.03 11.35
C THR A 125 -7.01 1.30 10.80
N PRO A 126 -7.81 2.39 10.77
CA PRO A 126 -7.31 3.73 10.49
C PRO A 126 -6.61 4.34 11.72
N TYR A 127 -5.63 5.21 11.47
CA TYR A 127 -4.81 5.89 12.50
C TYR A 127 -4.77 7.41 12.27
N SER A 128 -4.59 8.20 13.33
CA SER A 128 -4.55 9.66 13.25
C SER A 128 -3.44 10.17 12.30
N PRO A 129 -3.71 11.19 11.47
CA PRO A 129 -2.71 11.80 10.59
C PRO A 129 -1.67 12.67 11.34
N GLU A 130 -1.87 13.00 12.61
CA GLU A 130 -1.12 14.06 13.33
C GLU A 130 0.32 13.68 13.70
N ASP A 131 0.51 12.64 14.53
CA ASP A 131 1.84 12.20 15.01
C ASP A 131 2.53 11.23 14.03
N ASP A 132 1.86 10.90 12.91
CA ASP A 132 2.40 10.06 11.83
C ASP A 132 2.79 8.62 12.30
N SER A 133 2.52 8.25 13.55
CA SER A 133 3.26 7.22 14.31
C SER A 133 2.53 5.89 14.51
N PHE A 134 1.30 5.79 14.01
CA PHE A 134 0.37 4.67 14.25
C PHE A 134 0.03 4.43 15.75
N LYS A 135 0.22 5.43 16.63
CA LYS A 135 -0.21 5.35 18.05
C LYS A 135 -1.70 5.61 18.23
N GLY A 136 -2.18 6.75 17.71
CA GLY A 136 -3.59 7.14 17.79
C GLY A 136 -4.41 6.32 16.80
N LYS A 137 -5.22 5.37 17.30
CA LYS A 137 -6.19 4.62 16.50
C LYS A 137 -7.48 5.43 16.35
N LEU A 138 -8.09 5.34 15.17
CA LEU A 138 -9.44 5.86 14.89
C LEU A 138 -10.41 4.68 14.78
N SER A 139 -11.68 4.89 15.12
CA SER A 139 -12.74 3.92 14.80
C SER A 139 -13.05 3.91 13.30
N ALA A 140 -13.69 2.84 12.82
CA ALA A 140 -14.17 2.76 11.44
C ALA A 140 -15.10 3.94 11.09
N ARG A 141 -16.01 4.32 12.01
CA ARG A 141 -16.91 5.47 11.84
C ARG A 141 -16.15 6.79 11.69
N GLU A 142 -15.12 7.04 12.51
CA GLU A 142 -14.30 8.25 12.41
C GLU A 142 -13.46 8.27 11.13
N GLY A 143 -12.94 7.12 10.70
CA GLY A 143 -12.24 6.98 9.42
C GLY A 143 -13.14 7.33 8.24
N MET A 144 -14.34 6.75 8.17
CA MET A 144 -15.30 7.03 7.09
C MET A 144 -15.83 8.46 7.13
N ALA A 145 -16.09 9.02 8.32
CA ALA A 145 -16.55 10.39 8.51
C ALA A 145 -15.52 11.47 8.10
N ARG A 146 -14.25 11.12 7.87
CA ARG A 146 -13.25 12.04 7.27
C ARG A 146 -13.46 12.26 5.77
N PHE A 147 -14.26 11.41 5.10
CA PHE A 147 -14.49 11.46 3.65
C PHE A 147 -15.96 11.67 3.24
N ALA A 148 -16.91 11.45 4.14
CA ALA A 148 -18.32 11.70 3.86
C ALA A 148 -18.63 13.20 3.94
N ASP A 149 -19.29 13.76 2.93
CA ASP A 149 -19.78 15.14 2.99
C ASP A 149 -20.85 15.28 4.08
N SER A 150 -20.73 16.29 4.92
CA SER A 150 -21.82 16.74 5.77
C SER A 150 -22.76 17.64 4.98
N VAL A 151 -23.90 17.09 4.55
CA VAL A 151 -24.94 17.81 3.81
C VAL A 151 -26.09 18.16 4.76
N LEU A 152 -26.55 19.41 4.70
CA LEU A 152 -27.68 19.86 5.49
C LEU A 152 -28.99 19.41 4.83
N VAL A 153 -29.64 18.37 5.36
CA VAL A 153 -30.90 17.85 4.82
C VAL A 153 -32.06 18.56 5.53
N PRO A 154 -32.88 19.37 4.82
CA PRO A 154 -34.07 19.97 5.39
C PRO A 154 -35.11 18.89 5.74
N ILE A 155 -35.75 19.02 6.90
CA ILE A 155 -36.87 18.19 7.32
C ILE A 155 -38.14 19.01 7.12
N PHE A 156 -39.09 18.44 6.38
CA PHE A 156 -40.40 19.03 6.12
C PHE A 156 -41.48 18.37 6.97
N ASP A 157 -42.56 19.09 7.28
CA ASP A 157 -43.79 18.52 7.81
C ASP A 157 -44.69 17.92 6.70
N ASP A 158 -45.80 17.29 7.09
CA ASP A 158 -46.80 16.72 6.17
C ASP A 158 -47.54 17.79 5.34
N GLU A 159 -47.33 19.08 5.65
CA GLU A 159 -47.94 20.25 5.00
C GLU A 159 -46.95 20.93 4.02
N GLY A 160 -45.68 20.49 3.99
CA GLY A 160 -44.62 20.95 3.09
C GLY A 160 -43.71 22.06 3.64
N ASN A 161 -43.86 22.46 4.91
CA ASN A 161 -43.04 23.51 5.52
C ASN A 161 -41.73 22.93 6.09
N GLN A 162 -40.61 23.64 5.91
CA GLN A 162 -39.35 23.24 6.54
C GLN A 162 -39.38 23.56 8.04
N ILE A 163 -39.37 22.51 8.88
CA ILE A 163 -39.47 22.60 10.34
C ILE A 163 -38.13 22.45 11.07
N ASP A 164 -37.17 21.73 10.47
CA ASP A 164 -35.82 21.50 11.01
C ASP A 164 -34.83 21.24 9.86
N SER A 165 -33.55 21.08 10.17
CA SER A 165 -32.53 20.65 9.20
C SER A 165 -31.47 19.77 9.86
N ARG A 166 -31.43 18.50 9.48
CA ARG A 166 -30.46 17.53 10.02
C ARG A 166 -29.22 17.48 9.12
N MET A 167 -28.07 17.82 9.71
CA MET A 167 -26.78 17.52 9.09
C MET A 167 -26.62 16.00 8.96
N THR A 168 -26.61 15.51 7.72
CA THR A 168 -26.56 14.09 7.37
C THR A 168 -25.29 13.82 6.57
N LEU A 169 -24.67 12.68 6.80
CA LEU A 169 -23.50 12.27 6.01
C LEU A 169 -23.99 11.72 4.67
N ASN A 170 -23.49 12.31 3.57
CA ASN A 170 -23.74 11.81 2.22
C ASN A 170 -23.08 10.44 2.02
N GLU A 171 -23.55 9.69 1.02
CA GLU A 171 -22.90 8.46 0.60
C GLU A 171 -21.48 8.73 0.09
N PHE A 172 -20.56 7.84 0.43
CA PHE A 172 -19.14 8.02 0.14
C PHE A 172 -18.82 7.69 -1.32
N ASN A 173 -18.40 8.68 -2.11
CA ASN A 173 -17.85 8.44 -3.45
C ASN A 173 -16.32 8.21 -3.38
N PRO A 174 -15.81 7.01 -3.76
CA PRO A 174 -14.38 6.70 -3.81
C PRO A 174 -13.58 7.50 -4.84
N GLU A 175 -14.18 7.86 -5.98
CA GLU A 175 -13.55 8.54 -7.12
C GLU A 175 -12.97 9.91 -6.75
N ARG A 176 -13.49 10.53 -5.68
CA ARG A 176 -13.01 11.81 -5.16
C ARG A 176 -11.56 11.75 -4.65
N VAL A 177 -11.10 10.58 -4.19
CA VAL A 177 -9.76 10.42 -3.60
C VAL A 177 -8.73 10.29 -4.72
N THR A 178 -8.33 11.42 -5.31
CA THR A 178 -7.43 11.44 -6.46
C THR A 178 -5.95 11.22 -6.12
N LYS A 179 -5.56 11.14 -4.85
CA LYS A 179 -4.15 10.99 -4.43
C LYS A 179 -3.99 10.12 -3.17
N PHE A 180 -2.86 9.43 -3.08
CA PHE A 180 -2.44 8.65 -1.91
C PHE A 180 -1.02 9.00 -1.49
N ARG A 181 -0.80 9.21 -0.19
CA ARG A 181 0.53 9.44 0.39
C ARG A 181 1.06 8.16 1.02
N ILE A 182 2.19 7.68 0.52
CA ILE A 182 2.88 6.49 1.01
C ILE A 182 4.04 6.90 1.91
N LYS A 183 4.23 6.15 3.00
CA LYS A 183 5.34 6.27 3.94
C LYS A 183 6.24 5.06 3.81
N GLU A 184 7.51 5.26 3.48
CA GLU A 184 8.44 4.19 3.11
C GLU A 184 9.77 4.30 3.85
N ASP A 185 10.36 3.15 4.18
CA ASP A 185 11.71 3.03 4.72
C ASP A 185 12.66 2.45 3.67
N ILE A 186 13.60 3.27 3.22
CA ILE A 186 14.71 2.89 2.34
C ILE A 186 15.90 2.52 3.22
N PHE A 187 16.43 1.31 3.10
CA PHE A 187 17.57 0.88 3.89
C PHE A 187 18.52 -0.04 3.13
N PHE A 188 19.77 -0.12 3.58
CA PHE A 188 20.79 -1.01 3.02
C PHE A 188 21.13 -2.11 4.01
N ASP A 189 20.78 -3.35 3.70
CA ASP A 189 21.21 -4.52 4.47
C ASP A 189 22.61 -4.96 4.03
N LYS A 190 23.57 -4.92 4.97
CA LYS A 190 24.94 -5.38 4.79
C LYS A 190 25.03 -6.88 4.47
N GLN A 191 24.14 -7.73 4.98
CA GLN A 191 24.26 -9.19 4.81
C GLN A 191 23.81 -9.62 3.41
N ARG A 192 22.65 -9.12 2.96
CA ARG A 192 22.12 -9.42 1.61
C ARG A 192 22.73 -8.56 0.50
N GLY A 193 23.58 -7.59 0.84
CA GLY A 193 24.23 -6.69 -0.11
C GLY A 193 23.24 -5.91 -0.98
N ARG A 194 22.07 -5.54 -0.43
CA ARG A 194 20.94 -5.00 -1.19
C ARG A 194 20.39 -3.73 -0.55
N LEU A 195 20.09 -2.74 -1.39
CA LEU A 195 19.22 -1.63 -1.02
C LEU A 195 17.76 -2.10 -1.15
N GLU A 196 17.01 -2.04 -0.06
CA GLU A 196 15.60 -2.42 0.00
C GLU A 196 14.74 -1.18 0.31
N THR A 197 13.48 -1.18 -0.10
CA THR A 197 12.51 -0.13 0.24
C THR A 197 11.21 -0.79 0.67
N ARG A 198 10.83 -0.63 1.94
CA ARG A 198 9.60 -1.20 2.50
C ARG A 198 8.57 -0.11 2.71
N ILE A 199 7.34 -0.34 2.24
CA ILE A 199 6.20 0.50 2.57
C ILE A 199 5.78 0.19 4.02
N ILE A 200 5.61 1.24 4.82
CA ILE A 200 5.22 1.17 6.23
C ILE A 200 3.75 1.55 6.41
N GLY A 201 3.27 2.51 5.61
CA GLY A 201 1.87 2.90 5.61
C GLY A 201 1.45 3.66 4.35
N VAL A 202 0.14 3.72 4.16
CA VAL A 202 -0.54 4.43 3.06
C VAL A 202 -1.61 5.32 3.68
N ALA A 203 -1.80 6.53 3.16
CA ALA A 203 -2.85 7.45 3.58
C ALA A 203 -3.59 7.99 2.34
N PRO A 204 -4.91 7.80 2.22
CA PRO A 204 -5.69 8.55 1.24
C PRO A 204 -5.63 10.05 1.58
N LEU A 205 -5.41 10.89 0.56
CA LEU A 205 -5.38 12.34 0.71
C LEU A 205 -6.76 12.94 0.41
N MET A 206 -7.12 13.96 1.18
CA MET A 206 -8.23 14.87 0.91
C MET A 206 -7.67 16.24 0.51
N ASP A 207 -8.22 16.82 -0.56
CA ASP A 207 -7.88 18.18 -0.99
C ASP A 207 -8.66 19.19 -0.11
N ILE A 208 -7.96 20.18 0.45
CA ILE A 208 -8.58 21.24 1.25
C ILE A 208 -9.20 22.27 0.30
N THR A 209 -10.53 22.31 0.27
CA THR A 209 -11.30 23.37 -0.38
C THR A 209 -11.62 24.48 0.63
N THR A 210 -11.00 25.64 0.47
CA THR A 210 -11.46 26.87 1.12
C THR A 210 -12.80 27.31 0.51
N SER A 211 -13.65 27.98 1.28
CA SER A 211 -15.08 28.10 1.01
C SER A 211 -15.50 28.73 -0.34
N ALA A 212 -16.50 28.09 -0.94
CA ALA A 212 -17.54 28.64 -1.83
C ALA A 212 -17.15 29.19 -3.22
N GLU A 213 -16.20 30.13 -3.36
CA GLU A 213 -16.16 30.99 -4.58
C GLU A 213 -14.98 30.79 -5.52
N LEU A 214 -13.85 30.23 -5.07
CA LEU A 214 -12.79 29.75 -5.96
C LEU A 214 -12.34 28.35 -5.55
N ALA A 215 -12.62 27.35 -6.39
CA ALA A 215 -12.28 25.94 -6.18
C ALA A 215 -10.79 25.62 -6.44
N THR A 216 -9.89 26.51 -6.02
CA THR A 216 -8.43 26.31 -6.09
C THR A 216 -8.00 25.49 -4.88
N SER A 217 -7.59 24.23 -5.08
CA SER A 217 -7.13 23.36 -4.00
C SER A 217 -5.83 23.88 -3.39
N VAL A 218 -5.92 24.36 -2.15
CA VAL A 218 -4.78 25.02 -1.46
C VAL A 218 -3.72 24.00 -1.02
N GLY A 219 -4.13 22.75 -0.75
CA GLY A 219 -3.22 21.65 -0.48
C GLY A 219 -3.92 20.32 -0.18
N SER A 220 -3.20 19.21 -0.33
CA SER A 220 -3.69 17.85 -0.08
C SER A 220 -3.16 17.32 1.26
N THR A 221 -4.06 16.98 2.19
CA THR A 221 -3.71 16.48 3.54
C THR A 221 -4.16 15.03 3.76
N PRO A 222 -3.44 14.22 4.55
CA PRO A 222 -3.83 12.85 4.82
C PRO A 222 -5.03 12.80 5.77
N ALA A 223 -6.08 12.07 5.38
CA ALA A 223 -7.27 11.92 6.21
C ALA A 223 -7.03 10.99 7.41
N PHE A 224 -6.37 9.87 7.17
CA PHE A 224 -5.88 8.91 8.16
C PHE A 224 -4.71 8.10 7.59
N TRP A 225 -3.90 7.51 8.47
CA TRP A 225 -2.87 6.53 8.12
C TRP A 225 -3.40 5.09 8.19
N LEU A 226 -2.95 4.25 7.27
CA LEU A 226 -3.15 2.79 7.28
C LEU A 226 -1.81 2.10 7.47
N TYR A 227 -1.75 1.10 8.35
CA TYR A 227 -0.54 0.30 8.52
C TYR A 227 -0.42 -0.70 7.37
N PHE A 228 0.61 -0.57 6.53
CA PHE A 228 0.66 -1.29 5.26
C PHE A 228 0.66 -2.81 5.42
N PRO A 229 1.44 -3.44 6.33
CA PRO A 229 1.38 -4.89 6.54
C PRO A 229 0.01 -5.45 6.95
N GLN A 230 -0.90 -4.62 7.48
CA GLN A 230 -2.31 -4.98 7.70
C GLN A 230 -3.13 -4.84 6.41
N LEU A 231 -2.94 -3.74 5.68
CA LEU A 231 -3.60 -3.46 4.40
C LEU A 231 -3.31 -4.55 3.33
N ARG A 232 -2.10 -5.14 3.30
CA ARG A 232 -1.74 -6.22 2.35
C ARG A 232 -2.72 -7.40 2.34
N TYR A 233 -3.33 -7.74 3.48
CA TYR A 233 -4.34 -8.82 3.59
C TYR A 233 -5.68 -8.50 2.91
N ALA A 234 -5.94 -7.23 2.59
CA ALA A 234 -7.03 -6.82 1.72
C ALA A 234 -6.59 -6.78 0.25
N LEU A 235 -5.43 -6.17 -0.03
CA LEU A 235 -4.93 -5.98 -1.40
C LEU A 235 -4.64 -7.30 -2.14
N VAL A 236 -4.17 -8.34 -1.43
CA VAL A 236 -3.87 -9.64 -2.05
C VAL A 236 -5.12 -10.37 -2.57
N LYS A 237 -6.32 -9.94 -2.14
CA LYS A 237 -7.61 -10.55 -2.52
C LYS A 237 -8.27 -9.87 -3.72
N VAL A 238 -7.58 -8.90 -4.31
CA VAL A 238 -8.08 -8.08 -5.43
C VAL A 238 -7.21 -8.39 -6.63
N ASP A 239 -7.80 -9.08 -7.61
CA ASP A 239 -7.19 -9.26 -8.93
C ASP A 239 -7.21 -7.93 -9.68
N VAL A 240 -6.09 -7.60 -10.31
CA VAL A 240 -5.91 -6.41 -11.15
C VAL A 240 -5.23 -6.77 -12.47
N SER A 241 -5.38 -8.04 -12.88
CA SER A 241 -4.93 -8.53 -14.17
C SER A 241 -5.66 -7.81 -15.31
N ASP A 242 -4.89 -7.29 -16.24
CA ASP A 242 -5.29 -6.50 -17.38
C ASP A 242 -4.44 -6.95 -18.58
N PRO A 243 -4.95 -7.89 -19.40
CA PRO A 243 -4.22 -8.45 -20.54
C PRO A 243 -3.77 -7.39 -21.56
N ASP A 244 -4.59 -6.35 -21.78
CA ASP A 244 -4.29 -5.28 -22.74
C ASP A 244 -3.13 -4.39 -22.25
N LYS A 245 -2.95 -4.26 -20.93
CA LYS A 245 -1.78 -3.61 -20.30
C LYS A 245 -0.63 -4.57 -19.99
N GLY A 246 -0.73 -5.85 -20.39
CA GLY A 246 0.29 -6.86 -20.15
C GLY A 246 0.46 -7.28 -18.69
N LEU A 247 -0.59 -7.13 -17.88
CA LEU A 247 -0.63 -7.52 -16.47
C LEU A 247 -1.37 -8.84 -16.33
N TYR A 248 -0.63 -9.92 -16.12
CA TYR A 248 -1.16 -11.27 -16.02
C TYR A 248 -0.95 -11.80 -14.61
N ASP A 249 -1.99 -12.40 -14.02
CA ASP A 249 -1.99 -13.04 -12.70
C ASP A 249 -1.42 -12.13 -11.59
N MET A 250 -1.86 -10.86 -11.55
CA MET A 250 -1.33 -9.82 -10.66
C MET A 250 -2.35 -9.32 -9.65
N THR A 251 -2.05 -9.47 -8.35
CA THR A 251 -2.88 -8.89 -7.27
C THR A 251 -2.52 -7.42 -7.02
N MET A 252 -3.42 -6.69 -6.36
CA MET A 252 -3.16 -5.30 -5.96
C MET A 252 -1.97 -5.21 -4.99
N ASP A 253 -1.72 -6.24 -4.17
CA ASP A 253 -0.54 -6.30 -3.29
C ASP A 253 0.77 -6.40 -4.09
N ASP A 254 0.79 -7.19 -5.16
CA ASP A 254 1.97 -7.34 -6.02
C ASP A 254 2.36 -6.03 -6.70
N LEU A 255 1.40 -5.19 -7.09
CA LEU A 255 1.68 -3.86 -7.65
C LEU A 255 2.43 -2.97 -6.64
N PHE A 256 2.03 -2.98 -5.36
CA PHE A 256 2.74 -2.24 -4.31
C PHE A 256 4.09 -2.85 -3.94
N VAL A 257 4.19 -4.19 -3.87
CA VAL A 257 5.44 -4.90 -3.55
C VAL A 257 6.48 -4.75 -4.66
N GLN A 258 6.06 -4.83 -5.93
CA GLN A 258 6.89 -4.57 -7.12
C GLN A 258 7.12 -3.06 -7.36
N ARG A 259 6.40 -2.19 -6.65
CA ARG A 259 6.46 -0.72 -6.76
C ARG A 259 6.05 -0.19 -8.14
N LYS A 260 5.06 -0.83 -8.77
CA LYS A 260 4.47 -0.44 -10.07
C LYS A 260 3.53 0.76 -9.90
N PHE A 261 4.08 1.91 -9.51
CA PHE A 261 3.36 3.17 -9.38
C PHE A 261 4.24 4.38 -9.70
N ALA A 262 3.65 5.38 -10.32
CA ALA A 262 4.24 6.71 -10.44
C ALA A 262 4.06 7.47 -9.12
N SER A 263 5.14 8.06 -8.60
CA SER A 263 5.08 8.85 -7.36
C SER A 263 6.15 9.92 -7.31
N LYS A 264 5.89 10.96 -6.52
CA LYS A 264 6.77 12.13 -6.30
C LYS A 264 7.14 12.20 -4.82
N ILE A 265 8.43 12.31 -4.45
CA ILE A 265 8.83 12.49 -3.04
C ILE A 265 8.45 13.90 -2.57
N ILE A 266 7.64 13.97 -1.51
CA ILE A 266 7.22 15.23 -0.89
C ILE A 266 7.96 15.53 0.42
N ARG A 267 8.51 14.51 1.10
CA ARG A 267 9.30 14.68 2.33
C ARG A 267 10.30 13.56 2.52
N GLU A 268 11.44 13.87 3.14
CA GLU A 268 12.45 12.90 3.59
C GLU A 268 12.74 13.04 5.09
N SER A 269 13.09 11.96 5.79
CA SER A 269 13.50 12.07 7.19
C SER A 269 14.94 12.58 7.28
N SER A 270 15.15 13.76 7.87
CA SER A 270 16.46 14.21 8.34
C SER A 270 16.41 14.38 9.86
N PRO A 271 17.47 14.06 10.63
CA PRO A 271 17.49 14.25 12.08
C PRO A 271 17.15 15.68 12.54
N GLY A 272 17.46 16.70 11.73
CA GLY A 272 17.08 18.09 12.01
C GLY A 272 15.68 18.51 11.53
N MET A 273 14.97 17.69 10.74
CA MET A 273 13.71 18.12 10.11
C MET A 273 12.53 18.23 11.08
N LEU A 274 12.65 17.71 12.31
CA LEU A 274 11.68 17.95 13.37
C LEU A 274 11.45 19.45 13.62
N GLN A 275 12.46 20.30 13.40
CA GLN A 275 12.37 21.76 13.50
C GLN A 275 11.95 22.46 12.19
N GLN A 276 11.93 21.74 11.06
CA GLN A 276 11.50 22.29 9.76
C GLN A 276 10.00 22.06 9.51
N ALA A 277 9.43 20.97 10.03
CA ALA A 277 8.02 20.63 9.82
C ALA A 277 7.07 21.70 10.41
N GLU A 278 7.44 22.29 11.54
CA GLU A 278 6.72 23.37 12.23
C GLU A 278 6.77 24.71 11.47
N LEU A 279 7.71 24.85 10.52
CA LEU A 279 7.89 26.03 9.66
C LEU A 279 7.27 25.87 8.26
N ALA A 280 6.95 24.64 7.85
CA ALA A 280 6.53 24.29 6.50
C ALA A 280 5.00 24.32 6.27
N SER A 281 4.23 24.77 7.27
CA SER A 281 2.77 24.84 7.24
C SER A 281 2.18 26.01 6.43
N ALA A 282 3.03 26.84 5.82
CA ALA A 282 2.66 28.17 5.34
C ALA A 282 2.89 28.44 3.83
N ASP A 283 3.51 27.53 3.07
CA ASP A 283 4.01 27.86 1.73
C ASP A 283 3.85 26.75 0.67
N SER A 284 3.46 27.14 -0.54
CA SER A 284 3.10 26.24 -1.66
C SER A 284 4.32 25.72 -2.45
N THR A 285 5.52 26.15 -2.09
CA THR A 285 6.82 25.84 -2.73
C THR A 285 7.26 24.36 -2.65
N MET A 286 6.46 23.48 -2.04
CA MET A 286 6.70 22.02 -1.95
C MET A 286 6.93 21.32 -3.31
N MET A 287 6.41 21.88 -4.42
CA MET A 287 6.54 21.29 -5.76
C MET A 287 8.00 21.24 -6.27
N ASP A 288 8.82 22.22 -5.92
CA ASP A 288 10.17 22.45 -6.47
C ASP A 288 11.25 21.65 -5.72
N GLY A 289 11.14 21.56 -4.38
CA GLY A 289 12.07 20.81 -3.54
C GLY A 289 12.08 19.28 -3.76
N SER A 290 11.06 18.73 -4.43
CA SER A 290 10.90 17.29 -4.67
C SER A 290 12.04 16.65 -5.48
N GLN A 291 12.40 17.25 -6.62
CA GLN A 291 13.48 16.77 -7.49
C GLN A 291 14.82 16.83 -6.75
N ALA A 292 15.07 17.92 -6.01
CA ALA A 292 16.25 18.06 -5.16
C ALA A 292 16.31 17.00 -4.04
N ILE A 293 15.18 16.53 -3.51
CA ILE A 293 15.16 15.39 -2.56
C ILE A 293 15.45 14.06 -3.27
N GLU A 294 14.93 13.87 -4.48
CA GLU A 294 15.19 12.67 -5.29
C GLU A 294 16.66 12.59 -5.73
N ASP A 295 17.22 13.64 -6.35
CA ASP A 295 18.64 13.76 -6.69
C ASP A 295 19.56 13.54 -5.47
N LYS A 296 19.22 14.14 -4.33
CA LYS A 296 19.94 13.95 -3.07
C LYS A 296 19.92 12.50 -2.62
N LEU A 297 18.75 11.86 -2.66
CA LEU A 297 18.59 10.44 -2.33
C LEU A 297 19.40 9.55 -3.30
N GLU A 298 19.39 9.85 -4.59
CA GLU A 298 20.16 9.14 -5.63
C GLU A 298 21.67 9.31 -5.43
N ALA A 299 22.14 10.53 -5.13
CA ALA A 299 23.52 10.79 -4.77
C ALA A 299 23.95 10.02 -3.52
N TYR A 300 23.07 9.89 -2.51
CA TYR A 300 23.30 8.99 -1.38
C TYR A 300 23.36 7.52 -1.82
N LYS A 301 22.46 7.03 -2.69
CA LYS A 301 22.52 5.66 -3.25
C LYS A 301 23.85 5.41 -3.97
N LYS A 302 24.27 6.26 -4.94
CA LYS A 302 25.56 6.13 -5.66
C LYS A 302 26.72 6.13 -4.66
N LYS A 303 26.66 6.92 -3.59
CA LYS A 303 27.65 6.97 -2.50
C LYS A 303 27.69 5.73 -1.58
N LEU A 304 26.64 4.91 -1.49
CA LEU A 304 26.70 3.64 -0.74
C LEU A 304 27.60 2.61 -1.43
N TRP A 305 27.67 2.67 -2.76
CA TRP A 305 28.45 1.78 -3.61
C TRP A 305 29.87 2.30 -3.91
N LYS A 306 30.15 3.60 -3.71
CA LYS A 306 31.53 4.13 -3.81
C LYS A 306 32.45 3.47 -2.77
N ASN A 307 33.72 3.32 -3.15
CA ASN A 307 34.70 2.50 -2.45
C ASN A 307 34.88 2.88 -0.96
N PRO A 308 35.18 1.89 -0.09
CA PRO A 308 35.43 2.15 1.33
C PRO A 308 36.68 3.02 1.52
N LYS A 309 36.65 3.86 2.57
CA LYS A 309 37.78 4.74 2.93
C LYS A 309 39.08 3.92 3.05
N GLY A 310 40.12 4.37 2.35
CA GLY A 310 41.43 3.71 2.31
C GLY A 310 41.69 2.92 1.02
N VAL A 311 40.66 2.53 0.27
CA VAL A 311 40.82 2.00 -1.09
C VAL A 311 40.98 3.17 -2.06
N LYS A 312 42.14 3.26 -2.71
CA LYS A 312 42.40 4.22 -3.79
C LYS A 312 41.65 3.81 -5.06
N ALA A 313 40.87 4.71 -5.65
CA ALA A 313 40.12 4.44 -6.88
C ALA A 313 41.05 4.23 -8.09
N GLU A 314 42.14 4.99 -8.17
CA GLU A 314 43.21 4.86 -9.18
C GLU A 314 43.86 3.45 -9.27
N ASN A 315 43.73 2.62 -8.23
CA ASN A 315 44.33 1.28 -8.16
C ASN A 315 43.33 0.16 -8.50
N LEU A 316 42.16 0.50 -9.07
CA LEU A 316 41.10 -0.46 -9.39
C LEU A 316 41.07 -0.77 -10.89
N GLU A 317 40.90 -2.04 -11.22
CA GLU A 317 40.48 -2.45 -12.55
C GLU A 317 39.14 -1.78 -12.91
N GLY A 318 39.01 -1.27 -14.14
CA GLY A 318 37.81 -0.56 -14.61
C GLY A 318 37.78 0.96 -14.31
N HIS A 319 38.63 1.52 -13.46
CA HIS A 319 38.57 2.94 -13.06
C HIS A 319 38.58 3.94 -14.24
N GLU A 320 39.36 3.68 -15.29
CA GLU A 320 39.33 4.52 -16.50
C GLU A 320 38.02 4.42 -17.29
N GLN A 321 37.34 3.28 -17.25
CA GLN A 321 36.06 3.07 -17.92
C GLN A 321 34.96 3.78 -17.13
N ASP A 322 34.95 3.65 -15.80
CA ASP A 322 34.05 4.39 -14.90
C ASP A 322 34.19 5.91 -15.07
N LEU A 323 35.42 6.43 -15.23
CA LEU A 323 35.66 7.85 -15.51
C LEU A 323 35.10 8.29 -16.87
N LYS A 324 35.32 7.51 -17.93
CA LYS A 324 34.79 7.79 -19.27
C LYS A 324 33.26 7.78 -19.26
N LEU A 325 32.65 6.80 -18.59
CA LEU A 325 31.20 6.73 -18.38
C LEU A 325 30.66 7.92 -17.57
N GLU A 326 31.33 8.34 -16.47
CA GLU A 326 30.87 9.51 -15.71
C GLU A 326 31.17 10.85 -16.42
N GLU A 327 32.00 10.88 -17.47
CA GLU A 327 32.09 12.02 -18.40
C GLU A 327 30.98 11.99 -19.45
N GLU A 328 30.68 10.82 -20.02
CA GLU A 328 29.58 10.65 -20.98
C GLU A 328 28.21 10.93 -20.34
N GLU A 329 27.96 10.44 -19.11
CA GLU A 329 26.77 10.79 -18.30
C GLU A 329 26.61 12.32 -18.15
N LYS A 330 27.71 13.05 -17.91
CA LYS A 330 27.68 14.51 -17.73
C LYS A 330 27.39 15.22 -19.05
N ARG A 331 28.10 14.87 -20.12
CA ARG A 331 27.89 15.44 -21.47
C ARG A 331 26.46 15.19 -21.96
N LEU A 332 25.89 14.00 -21.71
CA LEU A 332 24.51 13.68 -22.05
C LEU A 332 23.51 14.52 -21.23
N LYS A 333 23.73 14.70 -19.92
CA LYS A 333 22.89 15.58 -19.09
C LYS A 333 22.98 17.05 -19.52
N GLU A 334 24.16 17.54 -19.86
CA GLU A 334 24.37 18.89 -20.39
C GLU A 334 23.65 19.09 -21.74
N GLN A 335 23.71 18.10 -22.64
CA GLN A 335 22.97 18.12 -23.91
C GLN A 335 21.44 18.12 -23.69
N LEU A 336 20.92 17.26 -22.80
CA LEU A 336 19.50 17.23 -22.46
C LEU A 336 19.02 18.55 -21.85
N GLN A 337 19.79 19.16 -20.95
CA GLN A 337 19.48 20.47 -20.38
C GLN A 337 19.48 21.58 -21.44
N GLN A 338 20.44 21.57 -22.38
CA GLN A 338 20.46 22.50 -23.51
C GLN A 338 19.26 22.28 -24.44
N GLU A 339 18.85 21.03 -24.68
CA GLU A 339 17.66 20.75 -25.48
C GLU A 339 16.38 21.23 -24.79
N GLU A 340 16.21 20.95 -23.49
CA GLU A 340 15.08 21.47 -22.71
C GLU A 340 15.01 23.00 -22.75
N GLN A 341 16.14 23.70 -22.58
CA GLN A 341 16.20 25.17 -22.68
C GLN A 341 15.80 25.64 -24.09
N GLN A 342 16.30 25.00 -25.15
CA GLN A 342 15.88 25.29 -26.52
C GLN A 342 14.42 24.95 -26.80
N GLN A 343 13.84 23.94 -26.13
CA GLN A 343 12.42 23.62 -26.24
C GLN A 343 11.55 24.65 -25.50
N ARG A 344 11.96 25.10 -24.29
CA ARG A 344 11.29 26.18 -23.54
C ARG A 344 11.28 27.49 -24.35
N LEU A 345 12.44 27.95 -24.83
CA LEU A 345 12.56 29.12 -25.70
C LEU A 345 11.68 29.01 -26.96
N ARG A 346 11.58 27.82 -27.58
CA ARG A 346 10.69 27.59 -28.74
C ARG A 346 9.20 27.55 -28.38
N ARG A 347 8.82 27.21 -27.15
CA ARG A 347 7.43 27.33 -26.65
C ARG A 347 7.09 28.79 -26.36
N GLU A 348 7.95 29.49 -25.62
CA GLU A 348 7.81 30.92 -25.29
C GLU A 348 7.67 31.78 -26.57
N GLN A 349 8.51 31.55 -27.58
CA GLN A 349 8.40 32.23 -28.88
C GLN A 349 7.09 31.94 -29.61
N ARG A 350 6.58 30.70 -29.53
CA ARG A 350 5.30 30.31 -30.14
C ARG A 350 4.12 30.93 -29.40
N GLU A 351 4.17 30.99 -28.07
CA GLU A 351 3.15 31.62 -27.23
C GLU A 351 3.10 33.13 -27.47
N GLN A 352 4.25 33.80 -27.59
CA GLN A 352 4.33 35.22 -27.98
C GLN A 352 3.74 35.46 -29.39
N GLN A 353 4.03 34.61 -30.37
CA GLN A 353 3.44 34.69 -31.72
C GLN A 353 1.92 34.51 -31.70
N LEU A 354 1.40 33.56 -30.91
CA LEU A 354 -0.03 33.35 -30.75
C LEU A 354 -0.72 34.52 -30.04
N GLN A 355 -0.08 35.13 -29.02
CA GLN A 355 -0.59 36.33 -28.35
C GLN A 355 -0.64 37.54 -29.30
N GLN A 356 0.42 37.78 -30.09
CA GLN A 356 0.43 38.84 -31.10
C GLN A 356 -0.65 38.62 -32.17
N GLN A 357 -0.86 37.38 -32.61
CA GLN A 357 -1.91 37.05 -33.57
C GLN A 357 -3.32 37.27 -32.97
N GLN A 358 -3.53 36.93 -31.69
CA GLN A 358 -4.79 37.22 -30.99
C GLN A 358 -5.03 38.73 -30.82
N GLN A 359 -4.00 39.51 -30.50
CA GLN A 359 -4.10 40.98 -30.41
C GLN A 359 -4.47 41.59 -31.76
N GLN A 360 -3.81 41.20 -32.85
CA GLN A 360 -4.14 41.68 -34.21
C GLN A 360 -5.58 41.31 -34.61
N LEU A 361 -6.07 40.13 -34.22
CA LEU A 361 -7.48 39.74 -34.45
C LEU A 361 -8.47 40.57 -33.61
N GLN A 362 -8.11 40.95 -32.39
CA GLN A 362 -8.93 41.85 -31.55
C GLN A 362 -8.94 43.28 -32.09
N GLU A 363 -7.80 43.82 -32.50
CA GLU A 363 -7.71 45.15 -33.14
C GLU A 363 -8.54 45.22 -34.43
N GLN A 364 -8.49 44.19 -35.28
CA GLN A 364 -9.35 44.11 -36.47
C GLN A 364 -10.85 44.04 -36.11
N GLN A 365 -11.23 43.32 -35.05
CA GLN A 365 -12.62 43.27 -34.59
C GLN A 365 -13.10 44.62 -34.02
N GLN A 366 -12.24 45.37 -33.34
CA GLN A 366 -12.55 46.72 -32.86
C GLN A 366 -12.71 47.70 -34.04
N GLN A 367 -11.80 47.70 -35.01
CA GLN A 367 -11.91 48.55 -36.21
C GLN A 367 -13.18 48.26 -37.03
N LEU A 368 -13.62 47.00 -37.10
CA LEU A 368 -14.89 46.62 -37.73
C LEU A 368 -16.12 47.13 -36.95
N GLN A 369 -16.04 47.22 -35.62
CA GLN A 369 -17.12 47.76 -34.79
C GLN A 369 -17.19 49.29 -34.86
N GLU A 370 -16.05 49.99 -34.81
CA GLU A 370 -15.99 51.45 -34.95
C GLU A 370 -16.39 51.93 -36.35
N GLY A 371 -16.16 51.12 -37.39
CA GLY A 371 -16.58 51.42 -38.77
C GLY A 371 -18.07 51.25 -39.07
N THR A 372 -18.93 51.02 -38.07
CA THR A 372 -20.36 50.72 -38.25
C THR A 372 -21.28 51.72 -37.50
N TYR A 373 -20.97 53.03 -37.58
CA TYR A 373 -21.75 54.13 -37.02
C TYR A 373 -21.90 55.31 -38.01
#